data_AF-A0A945ZV84-F1
#
_entry.id   AF-A0A945ZV84-F1
#
_cell.length_a   1.000
_cell.length_b   1.000
_cell.length_c   1.000
_cell.angle_alpha   90.00
_cell.angle_beta   90.00
_cell.angle_gamma   90.00
#
_symmetry.space_group_name_H-M   'P 1'
#
loop_
_entity.id
_entity.type
_entity.pdbx_description
1 polymer ?
#
loop_
_entity_poly.entity_id
_entity_poly.type
_entity_poly.pdbx_seq_one_letter_code
_entity_poly.pdbx_strand_id
1 'polypeptide(L)'
;MPVITLTSDFGNKDHFVGSVKGSLNNEIPNVNIIDISNDISPFNIIEGAYIIENAYKNFPEGSIHIIGVDSEKTPEKKHLVIKLDGHYFICADNGIMSLVANRIKPEKIIEINIHNSSSSSFTVLDVFVKVAAHIYRGGSIDLVGNKIFQLKELYDINPILNEKNNEVTGNVIYIDNYENVVTNISKLVFEEFGKSRPYVINARNYKFNSIVNSYSESIKFDIKK
;
A
#
# COMPACT_ATOMS: atom_id res chain seq x y z
N MET A 1 -16.75 -13.81 -3.59
CA MET A 1 -15.71 -14.85 -3.69
C MET A 1 -14.37 -14.15 -3.51
N PRO A 2 -13.53 -14.57 -2.55
CA PRO A 2 -12.21 -13.98 -2.34
C PRO A 2 -11.36 -14.05 -3.61
N VAL A 3 -10.53 -13.04 -3.83
CA VAL A 3 -9.61 -12.98 -4.97
C VAL A 3 -8.17 -12.85 -4.47
N ILE A 4 -7.22 -13.07 -5.37
CA ILE A 4 -5.82 -12.73 -5.12
C ILE A 4 -5.51 -11.46 -5.90
N THR A 5 -5.02 -10.42 -5.22
CA THR A 5 -4.57 -9.22 -5.90
C THR A 5 -3.06 -9.14 -5.95
N LEU A 6 -2.52 -8.49 -6.98
CA LEU A 6 -1.09 -8.25 -7.12
C LEU A 6 -0.80 -6.75 -7.17
N THR A 7 0.14 -6.30 -6.33
CA THR A 7 0.77 -4.97 -6.42
C THR A 7 2.28 -5.14 -6.45
N SER A 8 3.00 -4.59 -7.43
CA SER A 8 4.45 -4.75 -7.53
C SER A 8 5.15 -3.57 -8.21
N ASP A 9 6.47 -3.51 -8.05
CA ASP A 9 7.38 -2.56 -8.71
C ASP A 9 8.17 -3.20 -9.86
N PHE A 10 7.66 -4.30 -10.42
CA PHE A 10 8.33 -5.05 -11.51
C PHE A 10 8.16 -4.43 -12.89
N GLY A 11 7.16 -3.57 -13.05
CA GLY A 11 6.68 -3.14 -14.34
C GLY A 11 5.95 -4.24 -15.11
N ASN A 12 5.29 -3.84 -16.18
CA ASN A 12 4.61 -4.75 -17.10
C ASN A 12 5.45 -5.15 -18.34
N LYS A 13 6.70 -4.68 -18.42
CA LYS A 13 7.58 -4.97 -19.56
C LYS A 13 8.21 -6.36 -19.48
N ASP A 14 8.64 -6.75 -18.28
CA ASP A 14 9.40 -7.98 -18.07
C ASP A 14 8.50 -9.14 -17.61
N HIS A 15 9.06 -10.35 -17.64
CA HIS A 15 8.35 -11.61 -17.39
C HIS A 15 7.84 -11.80 -15.95
N PHE A 16 8.28 -10.98 -15.00
CA PHE A 16 8.08 -11.16 -13.57
C PHE A 16 6.62 -11.30 -13.14
N VAL A 17 5.76 -10.37 -13.55
CA VAL A 17 4.31 -10.42 -13.26
C VAL A 17 3.67 -11.69 -13.86
N GLY A 18 4.04 -12.03 -15.09
CA GLY A 18 3.55 -13.23 -15.77
C GLY A 18 3.94 -14.52 -15.04
N SER A 19 5.19 -14.61 -14.57
CA SER A 19 5.69 -15.75 -13.79
C SER A 19 4.93 -15.94 -12.48
N VAL A 20 4.67 -14.85 -11.74
CA VAL A 20 3.90 -14.90 -10.48
C VAL A 20 2.49 -15.40 -10.73
N LYS A 21 1.81 -14.87 -11.76
CA LYS A 21 0.46 -15.30 -12.14
C LYS A 21 0.42 -16.75 -12.59
N GLY A 22 1.42 -17.19 -13.37
CA GLY A 22 1.54 -18.59 -13.77
C GLY A 22 1.72 -19.51 -12.56
N SER A 23 2.57 -19.13 -11.61
CA SER A 23 2.79 -19.87 -10.37
C SER A 23 1.52 -19.96 -9.52
N LEU A 24 0.78 -18.85 -9.37
CA LEU A 24 -0.53 -18.84 -8.70
C LEU A 24 -1.55 -19.76 -9.37
N ASN A 25 -1.62 -19.79 -10.70
CA ASN A 25 -2.53 -20.69 -11.42
C ASN A 25 -2.15 -22.17 -11.27
N ASN A 26 -0.86 -22.49 -11.18
CA ASN A 26 -0.39 -23.85 -10.93
C ASN A 26 -0.77 -24.32 -9.53
N GLU A 27 -0.65 -23.45 -8.52
CA GLU A 27 -1.06 -23.76 -7.15
C GLU A 27 -2.59 -23.80 -7.02
N ILE A 28 -3.30 -22.85 -7.61
CA ILE A 28 -4.73 -22.64 -7.38
C ILE A 28 -5.44 -22.65 -8.74
N PRO A 29 -5.96 -23.81 -9.17
CA PRO A 29 -6.71 -23.91 -10.41
C PRO A 29 -7.90 -22.95 -10.42
N ASN A 30 -8.06 -22.18 -11.50
CA ASN A 30 -9.14 -21.20 -11.71
C ASN A 30 -9.18 -20.05 -10.68
N VAL A 31 -8.03 -19.65 -10.13
CA VAL A 31 -7.95 -18.48 -9.24
C VAL A 31 -8.20 -17.18 -10.01
N ASN A 32 -9.00 -16.29 -9.41
CA ASN A 32 -9.16 -14.94 -9.93
C ASN A 32 -8.02 -14.05 -9.41
N ILE A 33 -7.10 -13.68 -10.31
CA ILE A 33 -5.96 -12.81 -10.02
C ILE A 33 -6.23 -11.42 -10.59
N ILE A 34 -6.22 -10.40 -9.75
CA ILE A 34 -6.48 -9.02 -10.14
C ILE A 34 -5.26 -8.15 -9.88
N ASP A 35 -4.72 -7.50 -10.89
CA ASP A 35 -3.69 -6.49 -10.66
C ASP A 35 -4.32 -5.23 -10.08
N ILE A 36 -3.76 -4.74 -8.98
CA ILE A 36 -4.02 -3.37 -8.51
C ILE A 36 -3.11 -2.42 -9.29
N SER A 37 -1.80 -2.68 -9.26
CA SER A 37 -0.81 -2.00 -10.09
C SER A 37 0.50 -2.76 -10.09
N ASN A 38 1.13 -2.91 -11.26
CA ASN A 38 2.49 -3.45 -11.36
C ASN A 38 3.50 -2.39 -11.80
N ASP A 39 3.08 -1.13 -11.87
CA ASP A 39 3.92 -0.01 -12.30
C ASP A 39 4.23 0.93 -11.12
N ILE A 40 4.31 0.39 -9.89
CA ILE A 40 4.84 1.14 -8.75
C ILE A 40 6.28 1.53 -9.07
N SER A 41 6.69 2.76 -8.75
CA SER A 41 8.08 3.16 -8.95
C SER A 41 9.01 2.21 -8.19
N PRO A 42 10.14 1.78 -8.79
CA PRO A 42 11.07 0.84 -8.16
C PRO A 42 11.40 1.24 -6.72
N PHE A 43 11.16 0.32 -5.78
CA PHE A 43 11.42 0.47 -4.35
C PHE A 43 10.59 1.55 -3.62
N ASN A 44 9.57 2.12 -4.27
CA ASN A 44 8.78 3.20 -3.68
C ASN A 44 7.67 2.66 -2.75
N ILE A 45 8.03 2.50 -1.48
CA ILE A 45 7.15 1.98 -0.44
C ILE A 45 5.94 2.89 -0.19
N ILE A 46 6.13 4.21 -0.25
CA ILE A 46 5.07 5.20 0.04
C ILE A 46 4.00 5.16 -1.06
N GLU A 47 4.42 5.14 -2.32
CA GLU A 47 3.52 5.01 -3.47
C GLU A 47 2.75 3.69 -3.43
N GLY A 48 3.45 2.57 -3.18
CA GLY A 48 2.83 1.26 -3.03
C GLY A 48 1.78 1.25 -1.93
N ALA A 49 2.11 1.76 -0.74
CA ALA A 49 1.16 1.85 0.37
C ALA A 49 -0.07 2.70 0.03
N TYR A 50 0.13 3.86 -0.59
CA TYR A 50 -0.96 4.74 -1.00
C TYR A 50 -1.91 4.05 -1.97
N ILE A 51 -1.39 3.38 -2.99
CA ILE A 51 -2.20 2.66 -3.98
C ILE A 51 -2.98 1.51 -3.32
N ILE A 52 -2.32 0.74 -2.44
CA ILE A 52 -2.96 -0.39 -1.75
C ILE A 52 -4.07 0.10 -0.81
N GLU A 53 -3.79 1.10 0.03
CA GLU A 53 -4.74 1.67 1.01
C GLU A 53 -6.05 2.13 0.32
N ASN A 54 -5.94 2.71 -0.87
CA ASN A 54 -7.08 3.21 -1.63
C ASN A 54 -7.81 2.13 -2.45
N ALA A 55 -7.22 0.94 -2.62
CA ALA A 55 -7.78 -0.12 -3.46
C ALA A 55 -8.39 -1.28 -2.66
N TYR A 56 -7.72 -1.75 -1.61
CA TYR A 56 -8.01 -3.08 -1.02
C TYR A 56 -9.46 -3.23 -0.51
N LYS A 57 -10.05 -2.16 0.03
CA LYS A 57 -11.42 -2.15 0.60
C LYS A 57 -12.52 -2.37 -0.44
N ASN A 58 -12.22 -2.20 -1.72
CA ASN A 58 -13.16 -2.46 -2.81
C ASN A 58 -13.21 -3.96 -3.18
N PHE A 59 -12.31 -4.77 -2.62
CA PHE A 59 -12.32 -6.22 -2.83
C PHE A 59 -13.14 -6.93 -1.75
N PRO A 60 -13.68 -8.13 -2.03
CA PRO A 60 -14.43 -8.89 -1.04
C PRO A 60 -13.57 -9.24 0.19
N GLU A 61 -14.20 -9.31 1.36
CA GLU A 61 -13.58 -9.84 2.57
C GLU A 61 -12.96 -11.23 2.32
N GLY A 62 -11.83 -11.51 2.97
CA GLY A 62 -11.04 -12.72 2.77
C GLY A 62 -10.10 -12.68 1.56
N SER A 63 -10.11 -11.60 0.77
CA SER A 63 -9.16 -11.44 -0.35
C SER A 63 -7.71 -11.38 0.13
N ILE A 64 -6.80 -11.84 -0.71
CA ILE A 64 -5.36 -11.96 -0.42
C ILE A 64 -4.58 -11.00 -1.31
N HIS A 65 -3.90 -10.04 -0.71
CA HIS A 65 -3.14 -9.00 -1.39
C HIS A 65 -1.65 -9.36 -1.35
N ILE A 66 -1.10 -9.74 -2.50
CA ILE A 66 0.34 -9.96 -2.67
C ILE A 66 0.99 -8.63 -3.03
N ILE A 67 1.99 -8.23 -2.24
CA ILE A 67 2.69 -6.96 -2.38
C ILE A 67 4.18 -7.25 -2.64
N GLY A 68 4.57 -7.11 -3.90
CA GLY A 68 5.92 -7.31 -4.40
C GLY A 68 6.71 -6.01 -4.57
N VAL A 69 6.60 -5.03 -3.65
CA VAL A 69 7.34 -3.75 -3.72
C VAL A 69 8.52 -3.77 -2.76
N ASP A 70 9.75 -3.56 -3.26
CA ASP A 70 11.00 -3.75 -2.49
C ASP A 70 10.98 -5.07 -1.67
N SER A 71 10.51 -6.15 -2.31
CA SER A 71 10.10 -7.37 -1.58
C SER A 71 11.22 -8.33 -1.23
N GLU A 72 12.45 -8.05 -1.69
CA GLU A 72 13.60 -8.93 -1.48
C GLU A 72 13.82 -9.27 0.01
N LYS A 73 14.09 -10.53 0.32
CA LYS A 73 14.35 -10.95 1.70
C LYS A 73 15.79 -10.61 2.09
N THR A 74 15.97 -9.92 3.20
CA THR A 74 17.30 -9.67 3.79
C THR A 74 17.31 -10.05 5.27
N PRO A 75 18.47 -10.07 5.95
CA PRO A 75 18.52 -10.28 7.39
C PRO A 75 17.61 -9.31 8.18
N GLU A 76 17.45 -8.08 7.68
CA GLU A 76 16.67 -7.00 8.31
C GLU A 76 15.25 -6.84 7.73
N LYS A 77 14.97 -7.45 6.57
CA LYS A 77 13.69 -7.36 5.86
C LYS A 77 13.11 -8.77 5.75
N LYS A 78 12.28 -9.10 6.74
CA LYS A 78 11.56 -10.38 6.79
C LYS A 78 10.34 -10.35 5.87
N HIS A 79 9.71 -11.50 5.70
CA HIS A 79 8.45 -11.61 4.99
C HIS A 79 7.33 -11.82 5.98
N LEU A 80 6.20 -11.17 5.75
CA LEU A 80 5.06 -11.20 6.64
C LEU A 80 3.82 -11.68 5.91
N VAL A 81 2.94 -12.34 6.66
CA VAL A 81 1.52 -12.35 6.35
C VAL A 81 0.74 -11.67 7.46
N ILE A 82 -0.15 -10.76 7.08
CA ILE A 82 -0.90 -9.91 7.98
C ILE A 82 -2.38 -10.11 7.72
N LYS A 83 -3.16 -10.31 8.77
CA LYS A 83 -4.63 -10.24 8.72
C LYS A 83 -5.06 -8.87 9.23
N LEU A 84 -5.73 -8.10 8.38
CA LEU A 84 -6.14 -6.73 8.65
C LEU A 84 -7.48 -6.46 7.97
N ASP A 85 -8.45 -5.95 8.72
CA ASP A 85 -9.77 -5.56 8.21
C ASP A 85 -10.51 -6.70 7.47
N GLY A 86 -10.30 -7.96 7.90
CA GLY A 86 -10.86 -9.14 7.20
C GLY A 86 -10.12 -9.54 5.90
N HIS A 87 -9.05 -8.83 5.52
CA HIS A 87 -8.19 -9.16 4.37
C HIS A 87 -6.85 -9.76 4.81
N TYR A 88 -6.16 -10.39 3.87
CA TYR A 88 -4.81 -10.93 4.06
C TYR A 88 -3.81 -10.15 3.21
N PHE A 89 -2.66 -9.80 3.76
CA PHE A 89 -1.58 -9.09 3.06
C PHE A 89 -0.30 -9.90 3.18
N ILE A 90 0.35 -10.19 2.05
CA ILE A 90 1.62 -10.92 1.99
C ILE A 90 2.67 -9.99 1.40
N CYS A 91 3.68 -9.63 2.19
CA CYS A 91 4.63 -8.59 1.82
C CYS A 91 5.98 -8.75 2.53
N ALA A 92 6.94 -7.89 2.17
CA ALA A 92 8.14 -7.68 2.99
C ALA A 92 7.87 -6.72 4.16
N ASP A 93 8.61 -6.91 5.24
CA ASP A 93 8.63 -6.00 6.40
C ASP A 93 9.56 -4.81 6.15
N ASN A 94 9.23 -4.03 5.13
CA ASN A 94 9.91 -2.79 4.77
C ASN A 94 9.18 -1.54 5.29
N GLY A 95 8.10 -1.75 6.05
CA GLY A 95 7.23 -0.72 6.58
C GLY A 95 6.08 -0.30 5.67
N ILE A 96 5.89 -0.94 4.51
CA ILE A 96 4.69 -0.68 3.69
C ILE A 96 3.39 -0.90 4.47
N MET A 97 3.36 -1.93 5.32
CA MET A 97 2.16 -2.26 6.09
C MET A 97 1.95 -1.37 7.31
N SER A 98 2.97 -0.68 7.85
CA SER A 98 2.72 0.33 8.87
C SER A 98 2.02 1.57 8.29
N LEU A 99 2.22 1.84 7.00
CA LEU A 99 1.47 2.87 6.27
C LEU A 99 0.04 2.42 5.96
N VAL A 100 -0.14 1.22 5.40
CA VAL A 100 -1.48 0.67 5.06
C VAL A 100 -2.34 0.47 6.33
N ALA A 101 -1.74 0.02 7.42
CA ALA A 101 -2.41 -0.25 8.69
C ALA A 101 -2.44 0.96 9.66
N ASN A 102 -2.04 2.16 9.23
CA ASN A 102 -1.85 3.31 10.13
C ASN A 102 -3.13 3.66 10.94
N ARG A 103 -4.32 3.35 10.41
CA ARG A 103 -5.61 3.64 11.06
C ARG A 103 -6.30 2.42 11.66
N ILE A 104 -5.81 1.21 11.38
CA ILE A 104 -6.49 -0.04 11.75
C ILE A 104 -5.45 -1.00 12.32
N LYS A 105 -5.64 -1.44 13.55
CA LYS A 105 -4.73 -2.41 14.16
C LYS A 105 -4.87 -3.78 13.47
N PRO A 106 -3.77 -4.39 13.00
CA PRO A 106 -3.80 -5.74 12.47
C PRO A 106 -4.37 -6.74 13.49
N GLU A 107 -5.25 -7.63 13.02
CA GLU A 107 -5.76 -8.75 13.80
C GLU A 107 -4.64 -9.75 14.11
N LYS A 108 -3.73 -9.92 13.14
CA LYS A 108 -2.64 -10.88 13.24
C LYS A 108 -1.47 -10.50 12.33
N ILE A 109 -0.26 -10.74 12.79
CA ILE A 109 0.98 -10.56 12.05
C ILE A 109 1.81 -11.82 12.24
N ILE A 110 2.21 -12.45 11.14
CA ILE A 110 3.02 -13.67 11.13
C ILE A 110 4.28 -13.42 10.31
N GLU A 111 5.45 -13.61 10.90
CA GLU A 111 6.70 -13.73 10.17
C GLU A 111 6.76 -15.08 9.46
N ILE A 112 6.87 -15.05 8.14
CA ILE A 112 6.91 -16.24 7.28
C ILE A 112 8.29 -16.90 7.41
N ASN A 113 8.31 -18.14 7.90
CA ASN A 113 9.54 -18.91 8.12
C ASN A 113 9.57 -20.26 7.37
N ILE A 114 8.65 -20.48 6.43
CA ILE A 114 8.61 -21.71 5.64
C ILE A 114 9.91 -21.85 4.84
N HIS A 115 10.60 -22.98 4.99
CA HIS A 115 11.85 -23.26 4.28
C HIS A 115 11.56 -23.56 2.80
N ASN A 116 12.03 -22.69 1.89
CA ASN A 116 12.17 -23.05 0.48
C ASN A 116 13.59 -23.61 0.25
N SER A 117 13.67 -24.87 -0.20
CA SER A 117 14.90 -25.63 -0.44
C SER A 117 15.63 -25.25 -1.73
N SER A 118 15.30 -24.13 -2.38
CA SER A 118 15.86 -23.73 -3.68
C SER A 118 16.19 -22.24 -3.67
N SER A 119 17.41 -21.89 -4.07
CA SER A 119 17.95 -20.53 -4.12
C SER A 119 17.85 -19.97 -5.54
N SER A 120 16.86 -19.12 -5.80
CA SER A 120 16.82 -18.21 -6.96
C SER A 120 16.39 -16.83 -6.44
N SER A 121 16.82 -15.76 -7.11
CA SER A 121 16.40 -14.38 -6.77
C SER A 121 14.88 -14.17 -6.86
N PHE A 122 14.16 -15.01 -7.60
CA PHE A 122 12.70 -14.96 -7.74
C PHE A 122 11.93 -15.75 -6.68
N THR A 123 12.62 -16.55 -5.87
CA THR A 123 12.00 -17.41 -4.83
C THR A 123 11.25 -16.63 -3.75
N VAL A 124 11.57 -15.35 -3.62
CA VAL A 124 10.91 -14.41 -2.70
C VAL A 124 9.40 -14.41 -2.97
N LEU A 125 8.98 -14.28 -4.22
CA LEU A 125 7.56 -14.34 -4.56
C LEU A 125 7.01 -15.75 -4.64
N ASP A 126 7.83 -16.77 -4.90
CA ASP A 126 7.36 -18.16 -4.78
C ASP A 126 6.92 -18.48 -3.34
N VAL A 127 7.58 -17.91 -2.33
CA VAL A 127 7.10 -17.98 -0.94
C VAL A 127 5.72 -17.32 -0.83
N PHE A 128 5.52 -16.15 -1.44
CA PHE A 128 4.25 -15.42 -1.35
C PHE A 128 3.13 -16.18 -2.04
N VAL A 129 3.41 -16.78 -3.19
CA VAL A 129 2.46 -17.63 -3.92
C VAL A 129 2.04 -18.84 -3.09
N LYS A 130 3.00 -19.55 -2.46
CA LYS A 130 2.68 -20.70 -1.60
C LYS A 130 1.84 -20.30 -0.38
N VAL A 131 2.18 -19.19 0.26
CA VAL A 131 1.41 -18.66 1.39
C VAL A 131 0.01 -18.24 0.95
N ALA A 132 -0.13 -17.56 -0.20
CA ALA A 132 -1.42 -17.20 -0.76
C ALA A 132 -2.28 -18.42 -1.06
N ALA A 133 -1.69 -19.46 -1.67
CA ALA A 133 -2.37 -20.71 -1.97
C ALA A 133 -2.82 -21.46 -0.72
N HIS A 134 -2.00 -21.47 0.34
CA HIS A 134 -2.38 -22.04 1.63
C HIS A 134 -3.62 -21.34 2.21
N ILE A 135 -3.60 -20.00 2.24
CA ILE A 135 -4.71 -19.20 2.78
C ILE A 135 -5.97 -19.34 1.92
N TYR A 136 -5.82 -19.31 0.60
CA TYR A 136 -6.93 -19.44 -0.35
C TYR A 136 -7.68 -20.78 -0.19
N ARG A 137 -6.98 -21.85 0.18
CA ARG A 137 -7.55 -23.18 0.47
C ARG A 137 -8.16 -23.29 1.89
N GLY A 138 -8.21 -22.19 2.65
CA GLY A 138 -8.74 -22.15 4.02
C GLY A 138 -7.71 -22.52 5.09
N GLY A 139 -6.43 -22.60 4.74
CA GLY A 139 -5.35 -22.88 5.68
C GLY A 139 -5.12 -21.72 6.67
N SER A 140 -4.84 -22.06 7.94
CA SER A 140 -4.53 -21.05 8.95
C SER A 140 -3.16 -20.41 8.72
N ILE A 141 -3.07 -19.08 8.81
CA ILE A 141 -1.80 -18.35 8.78
C ILE A 141 -0.86 -18.69 9.95
N ASP A 142 -1.35 -19.32 11.01
CA ASP A 142 -0.47 -19.84 12.08
C ASP A 142 0.49 -20.92 11.61
N LEU A 143 0.18 -21.59 10.50
CA LEU A 143 0.99 -22.69 9.99
C LEU A 143 2.13 -22.22 9.05
N VAL A 144 2.15 -20.94 8.68
CA VAL A 144 3.16 -20.39 7.76
C VAL A 144 4.33 -19.70 8.46
N GLY A 145 4.26 -19.56 9.79
CA GLY A 145 5.40 -19.15 10.59
C GLY A 145 5.06 -18.62 11.97
N ASN A 146 5.86 -17.67 12.45
CA ASN A 146 5.83 -17.25 13.85
C ASN A 146 5.04 -15.96 14.03
N LYS A 147 4.16 -15.92 15.03
CA LYS A 147 3.45 -14.68 15.38
C LYS A 147 4.41 -13.62 15.89
N ILE A 148 4.27 -12.41 15.36
CA ILE A 148 4.93 -11.20 15.86
C ILE A 148 3.88 -10.16 16.26
N PHE A 149 4.33 -9.08 16.90
CA PHE A 149 3.44 -8.10 17.53
C PHE A 149 3.61 -6.67 17.02
N GLN A 150 4.64 -6.42 16.22
CA GLN A 150 5.00 -5.10 15.73
C GLN A 150 5.37 -5.19 14.25
N LEU A 151 4.97 -4.18 13.49
CA LEU A 151 5.42 -3.94 12.11
C LEU A 151 6.61 -3.00 12.16
N LYS A 152 7.50 -3.09 11.15
CA LYS A 152 8.50 -2.04 10.95
C LYS A 152 7.80 -0.71 10.67
N GLU A 153 8.13 0.32 11.44
CA GLU A 153 7.62 1.67 11.23
C GLU A 153 8.53 2.44 10.26
N LEU A 154 7.91 3.16 9.33
CA LEU A 154 8.59 4.20 8.56
C LEU A 154 8.37 5.54 9.25
N TYR A 155 9.41 5.97 9.97
CA TYR A 155 9.47 7.31 10.55
C TYR A 155 9.61 8.36 9.42
N ASP A 156 9.21 9.60 9.69
CA ASP A 156 9.32 10.78 8.79
C ASP A 156 8.34 10.93 7.61
N ILE A 157 7.21 10.20 7.62
CA ILE A 157 6.17 10.37 6.58
C ILE A 157 4.99 11.22 7.07
N ASN A 158 4.93 11.58 8.36
CA ASN A 158 3.85 12.40 8.89
C ASN A 158 4.06 13.89 8.58
N PRO A 159 2.98 14.67 8.37
CA PRO A 159 3.09 16.11 8.22
C PRO A 159 3.57 16.75 9.53
N ILE A 160 4.34 17.83 9.41
CA ILE A 160 4.88 18.59 10.54
C ILE A 160 3.84 19.65 10.95
N LEU A 161 3.44 19.62 12.22
CA LEU A 161 2.51 20.58 12.81
C LEU A 161 3.27 21.62 13.62
N ASN A 162 3.31 22.86 13.15
CA ASN A 162 3.94 23.97 13.86
C ASN A 162 2.87 24.86 14.51
N GLU A 163 2.56 24.53 15.77
CA GLU A 163 1.54 25.26 16.55
C GLU A 163 1.89 26.73 16.76
N LYS A 164 3.18 27.08 16.89
CA LYS A 164 3.62 28.47 17.11
C LYS A 164 3.28 29.37 15.92
N ASN A 165 3.44 28.83 14.71
CA ASN A 165 3.23 29.57 13.47
C ASN A 165 1.87 29.29 12.82
N ASN A 166 1.03 28.43 13.41
CA ASN A 166 -0.21 27.92 12.80
C ASN A 166 0.02 27.33 11.39
N GLU A 167 1.10 26.58 11.22
CA GLU A 167 1.51 26.03 9.93
C GLU A 167 1.49 24.50 9.96
N VAL A 168 0.98 23.90 8.88
CA VAL A 168 1.14 22.47 8.58
C VAL A 168 2.00 22.34 7.34
N THR A 169 3.12 21.63 7.47
CA THR A 169 4.01 21.35 6.34
C THR A 169 3.93 19.87 6.01
N GLY A 170 3.63 19.56 4.75
CA GLY A 170 3.54 18.20 4.25
C GLY A 170 4.42 17.98 3.03
N ASN A 171 4.52 16.72 2.62
CA ASN A 171 5.27 16.27 1.46
C ASN A 171 4.31 15.72 0.39
N VAL A 172 4.72 15.84 -0.88
CA VAL A 172 4.07 15.11 -1.98
C VAL A 172 4.41 13.64 -1.84
N ILE A 173 3.38 12.78 -1.79
CA ILE A 173 3.53 11.34 -1.63
C ILE A 173 3.16 10.56 -2.88
N TYR A 174 2.36 11.15 -3.78
CA TYR A 174 1.93 10.51 -5.01
C TYR A 174 1.54 11.56 -6.05
N ILE A 175 1.82 11.26 -7.32
CA ILE A 175 1.32 12.00 -8.47
C ILE A 175 0.55 11.01 -9.33
N ASP A 176 -0.74 11.25 -9.51
CA ASP A 176 -1.58 10.35 -10.29
C ASP A 176 -1.52 10.63 -11.80
N ASN A 177 -2.18 9.79 -12.59
CA ASN A 177 -2.19 9.89 -14.04
C ASN A 177 -2.91 11.15 -14.58
N TYR A 178 -3.70 11.84 -13.77
CA TYR A 178 -4.29 13.14 -14.10
C TYR A 178 -3.41 14.30 -13.65
N GLU A 179 -2.18 14.02 -13.23
CA GLU A 179 -1.21 14.96 -12.68
C GLU A 179 -1.66 15.62 -11.37
N ASN A 180 -2.58 14.99 -10.64
CA ASN A 180 -2.91 15.47 -9.30
C ASN A 180 -1.76 15.21 -8.35
N VAL A 181 -1.46 16.23 -7.54
CA VAL A 181 -0.42 16.17 -6.53
C VAL A 181 -1.05 15.80 -5.19
N VAL A 182 -0.82 14.57 -4.73
CA VAL A 182 -1.32 14.07 -3.46
C VAL A 182 -0.28 14.30 -2.36
N THR A 183 -0.72 14.82 -1.21
CA THR A 183 0.15 15.10 -0.06
C THR A 183 -0.14 14.17 1.11
N ASN A 184 0.78 14.08 2.07
CA ASN A 184 0.57 13.39 3.34
C ASN A 184 -0.29 14.18 4.35
N ILE A 185 -0.83 15.34 3.99
CA ILE A 185 -1.73 16.12 4.86
C ILE A 185 -3.14 15.58 4.69
N SER A 186 -3.59 14.74 5.62
CA SER A 186 -4.96 14.24 5.59
C SER A 186 -5.99 15.32 5.94
N LYS A 187 -7.23 15.16 5.44
CA LYS A 187 -8.35 16.02 5.77
C LYS A 187 -8.56 16.17 7.29
N LEU A 188 -8.48 15.05 8.02
CA LEU A 188 -8.59 15.02 9.48
C LEU A 188 -7.54 15.93 10.13
N VAL A 189 -6.26 15.75 9.76
CA VAL A 189 -5.15 16.57 10.29
C VAL A 189 -5.37 18.05 9.98
N PHE A 190 -5.77 18.37 8.75
CA PHE A 190 -6.05 19.74 8.33
C PHE A 190 -7.19 20.37 9.15
N GLU A 191 -8.29 19.66 9.32
CA GLU A 191 -9.47 20.13 10.06
C GLU A 191 -9.20 20.29 11.56
N GLU A 192 -8.57 19.30 12.18
CA GLU A 192 -8.25 19.31 13.62
C GLU A 192 -7.22 20.40 13.97
N PHE A 193 -6.17 20.54 13.17
CA PHE A 193 -5.17 21.58 13.38
C PHE A 193 -5.73 22.96 13.06
N GLY A 194 -6.41 23.09 11.90
CA GLY A 194 -6.93 24.35 11.40
C GLY A 194 -8.07 24.93 12.23
N LYS A 195 -8.90 24.09 12.87
CA LYS A 195 -10.06 24.51 13.71
C LYS A 195 -10.91 25.60 13.04
N SER A 196 -11.18 25.45 11.74
CA SER A 196 -11.93 26.40 10.92
C SER A 196 -11.33 27.82 10.81
N ARG A 197 -10.05 28.02 11.15
CA ARG A 197 -9.36 29.30 10.93
C ARG A 197 -9.22 29.56 9.41
N PRO A 198 -9.24 30.84 8.97
CA PRO A 198 -8.85 31.19 7.62
C PRO A 198 -7.45 30.66 7.31
N TYR A 199 -7.26 30.15 6.09
CA TYR A 199 -6.03 29.49 5.70
C TYR A 199 -5.58 29.95 4.32
N VAL A 200 -4.29 29.72 4.05
CA VAL A 200 -3.68 29.81 2.73
C VAL A 200 -2.88 28.54 2.52
N ILE A 201 -3.14 27.84 1.42
CA ILE A 201 -2.37 26.67 1.00
C ILE A 201 -1.30 27.18 0.04
N ASN A 202 -0.03 26.93 0.35
CA ASN A 202 1.10 27.24 -0.52
C ASN A 202 1.62 25.95 -1.16
N ALA A 203 1.60 25.87 -2.48
CA ALA A 203 2.21 24.77 -3.24
C ALA A 203 3.18 25.34 -4.28
N ARG A 204 4.49 25.30 -3.96
CA ARG A 204 5.53 25.98 -4.75
C ARG A 204 5.17 27.45 -5.00
N ASN A 205 4.91 27.82 -6.25
CA ASN A 205 4.60 29.19 -6.68
C ASN A 205 3.09 29.51 -6.65
N TYR A 206 2.24 28.56 -6.27
CA TYR A 206 0.80 28.71 -6.25
C TYR A 206 0.27 28.91 -4.82
N LYS A 207 -0.75 29.76 -4.71
CA LYS A 207 -1.48 30.00 -3.46
C LYS A 207 -2.96 29.77 -3.66
N PHE A 208 -3.58 29.05 -2.72
CA PHE A 208 -5.01 28.75 -2.73
C PHE A 208 -5.62 29.16 -1.39
N ASN A 209 -6.83 29.72 -1.42
CA ASN A 209 -7.56 30.16 -0.22
C ASN A 209 -8.85 29.37 0.01
N SER A 210 -9.06 28.31 -0.78
CA SER A 210 -10.29 27.52 -0.75
C SER A 210 -9.97 26.07 -1.13
N ILE A 211 -10.59 25.13 -0.43
CA ILE A 211 -10.65 23.71 -0.77
C ILE A 211 -12.03 23.44 -1.36
N VAL A 212 -12.07 22.71 -2.47
CA VAL A 212 -13.30 22.29 -3.15
C VAL A 212 -13.42 20.77 -3.12
N ASN A 213 -14.62 20.24 -3.30
CA ASN A 213 -14.86 18.79 -3.22
C ASN A 213 -14.76 18.07 -4.57
N SER A 214 -14.69 18.80 -5.68
CA SER A 214 -14.66 18.24 -7.02
C SER A 214 -13.89 19.14 -8.00
N TYR A 215 -13.43 18.56 -9.12
CA TYR A 215 -12.79 19.35 -10.19
C TYR A 215 -13.70 20.44 -10.74
N SER A 216 -14.99 20.13 -10.91
CA SER A 216 -15.99 21.04 -11.47
C SER A 216 -16.15 22.30 -10.64
N GLU A 217 -16.04 22.21 -9.32
CA GLU A 217 -16.07 23.36 -8.41
C GLU A 217 -14.81 24.25 -8.52
N SER A 218 -13.69 23.70 -8.99
CA SER A 218 -12.46 24.48 -9.17
C SER A 218 -12.46 25.32 -10.45
N ILE A 219 -13.32 24.98 -11.42
CA ILE A 219 -13.45 25.71 -12.69
C ILE A 219 -14.21 27.01 -12.44
N LYS A 220 -13.53 28.13 -12.66
CA LYS A 220 -14.15 29.46 -12.64
C LYS A 220 -14.71 29.78 -14.03
N PHE A 221 -15.96 29.40 -14.27
CA PHE A 221 -16.67 29.65 -15.54
C PHE A 221 -16.83 31.15 -15.87
N ASP A 222 -16.66 32.02 -14.86
CA ASP A 222 -16.88 33.46 -14.98
C ASP A 222 -15.65 34.24 -15.48
N ILE A 223 -14.52 33.57 -15.71
CA ILE A 223 -13.33 34.20 -16.30
C ILE A 223 -13.49 34.18 -17.83
N LYS A 224 -13.70 35.36 -18.43
CA LYS A 224 -13.65 35.50 -19.90
C LYS A 224 -12.29 35.00 -20.40
N LYS A 225 -12.32 34.09 -21.37
CA LYS A 225 -11.14 33.59 -22.10
C LYS A 225 -10.33 34.73 -22.71
#